data_AF-A0A821HHN4-F1
#
_entry.id   AF-A0A821HHN4-F1
#
_cell.length_a   1.000
_cell.length_b   1.000
_cell.length_c   1.000
_cell.angle_alpha   90.00
_cell.angle_beta   90.00
_cell.angle_gamma   90.00
#
_symmetry.space_group_name_H-M   'P 1'
#
loop_
_entity.id
_entity.type
_entity.pdbx_description
1 polymer ?
#
loop_
_entity_poly.entity_id
_entity_poly.type
_entity_poly.pdbx_seq_one_letter_code
_entity_poly.pdbx_strand_id
1 'polypeptide(L)'
;PKISQGKHVMLSYTSINQDIVSKIADILKGENIPVWFDSNSDMKNDMYESLANGVENAAAACCFLTSDYEQSLSCQSELQYAQKRQKPIIPCMLTSTTAWKPSGWLESITTTLTCIDFQHITESNIDAKVMELIDQIEGQIAEKQNRRIQPIEEPIYLFELIKLHYKQNSRIERLINPAESFPIDESYINLTIVDSKEQQEKEKKLGDVNQQEMIMGTYEDIYGVKTRINVEDMFKTCKEPGKKVLVFGRAGIGKTTLCRYIAHQWATDALWPEYNLVALVSLRSLTENRYSPLSPGIGYSLVDIVARECLSRDLSEEDKSLLKDLLNKSKVLWLLDGYDEIIQNVPSHLQLIFEQLLNTPHHIVTSRSYFNTLSHSVRVEIVEFTDKNISKYVDQFFHQLRNKLPDASSEGQKVLNFLRLNPRIWGIAHIPVNLELICSIWTET
;
A
#
# COMPACT_ATOMS: atom_id res chain seq x y z
N PRO A 1 33.58 -16.65 9.71
CA PRO A 1 33.00 -16.07 10.95
C PRO A 1 31.52 -16.41 11.00
N LYS A 2 31.10 -17.32 11.90
CA LYS A 2 29.70 -17.73 11.98
C LYS A 2 28.85 -16.51 12.30
N ILE A 3 27.90 -16.23 11.41
CA ILE A 3 27.02 -15.06 11.40
C ILE A 3 26.56 -14.70 12.82
N SER A 4 26.60 -13.41 13.16
CA SER A 4 26.25 -12.93 14.50
C SER A 4 24.87 -13.41 14.93
N GLN A 5 24.73 -13.71 16.24
CA GLN A 5 23.48 -14.20 16.81
C GLN A 5 22.31 -13.25 16.47
N GLY A 6 21.22 -13.80 15.92
CA GLY A 6 20.05 -13.04 15.48
C GLY A 6 20.15 -12.43 14.08
N LYS A 7 21.22 -12.70 13.32
CA LYS A 7 21.34 -12.33 11.90
C LYS A 7 21.21 -13.55 10.99
N HIS A 8 20.84 -13.32 9.73
CA HIS A 8 20.67 -14.34 8.71
C HIS A 8 21.19 -13.90 7.34
N VAL A 9 21.27 -14.82 6.38
CA VAL A 9 21.47 -14.52 4.96
C VAL A 9 20.10 -14.43 4.30
N MET A 10 19.80 -13.31 3.68
CA MET A 10 18.57 -13.16 2.90
C MET A 10 18.77 -13.73 1.49
N LEU A 11 17.87 -14.61 1.05
CA LEU A 11 17.83 -15.07 -0.34
C LEU A 11 16.70 -14.33 -1.07
N SER A 12 17.07 -13.49 -2.03
CA SER A 12 16.13 -12.73 -2.86
C SER A 12 16.02 -13.39 -4.23
N TYR A 13 14.81 -13.76 -4.63
CA TYR A 13 14.53 -14.49 -5.87
C TYR A 13 13.06 -14.33 -6.30
N THR A 14 12.75 -14.70 -7.54
CA THR A 14 11.36 -14.78 -8.03
C THR A 14 10.80 -16.19 -7.83
N SER A 15 9.49 -16.33 -7.62
CA SER A 15 8.82 -17.63 -7.33
C SER A 15 9.13 -18.74 -8.35
N ILE A 16 9.41 -18.40 -9.61
CA ILE A 16 9.85 -19.33 -10.65
C ILE A 16 11.12 -20.10 -10.25
N ASN A 17 11.98 -19.50 -9.44
CA ASN A 17 13.25 -20.06 -8.99
C ASN A 17 13.17 -20.69 -7.58
N GLN A 18 11.96 -20.93 -7.05
CA GLN A 18 11.80 -21.44 -5.68
C GLN A 18 12.47 -22.80 -5.45
N ASP A 19 12.39 -23.72 -6.41
CA ASP A 19 12.95 -25.07 -6.26
C ASP A 19 14.47 -25.06 -6.09
N ILE A 20 15.17 -24.26 -6.91
CA ILE A 20 16.63 -24.17 -6.88
C ILE A 20 17.10 -23.41 -5.62
N VAL A 21 16.42 -22.31 -5.27
CA VAL A 21 16.78 -21.51 -4.08
C VAL A 21 16.49 -22.26 -2.78
N SER A 22 15.42 -23.06 -2.71
CA SER A 22 15.14 -23.89 -1.54
C SER A 22 16.24 -24.95 -1.32
N LYS A 23 16.71 -25.60 -2.39
CA LYS A 23 17.85 -26.53 -2.31
C LYS A 23 19.11 -25.85 -1.78
N ILE A 24 19.42 -24.64 -2.29
CA ILE A 24 20.56 -23.85 -1.82
C ILE A 24 20.39 -23.47 -0.35
N ALA A 25 19.18 -23.07 0.06
CA ALA A 25 18.87 -22.73 1.44
C ALA A 25 19.07 -23.92 2.39
N ASP A 26 18.69 -25.13 1.99
CA ASP A 26 18.88 -26.33 2.80
C ASP A 26 20.36 -26.68 2.99
N ILE A 27 21.18 -26.51 1.96
CA ILE A 27 22.64 -26.70 2.05
C ILE A 27 23.26 -25.65 2.98
N LEU A 28 22.88 -24.37 2.83
CA LEU A 28 23.32 -23.29 3.72
C LEU A 28 22.97 -23.57 5.18
N LYS A 29 21.74 -24.02 5.45
CA LYS A 29 21.31 -24.42 6.81
C LYS A 29 22.13 -25.60 7.34
N GLY A 30 22.44 -26.59 6.50
CA GLY A 30 23.32 -27.72 6.84
C GLY A 30 24.71 -27.27 7.30
N GLU A 31 25.24 -26.20 6.69
CA GLU A 31 26.51 -25.56 7.05
C GLU A 31 26.39 -24.56 8.23
N ASN A 32 25.26 -24.56 8.94
CA ASN A 32 24.95 -23.66 10.06
C ASN A 32 24.92 -22.16 9.68
N ILE A 33 24.56 -21.84 8.43
CA ILE A 33 24.28 -20.47 7.99
C ILE A 33 22.77 -20.23 8.18
N PRO A 34 22.33 -19.33 9.08
CA PRO A 34 20.91 -18.98 9.19
C PRO A 34 20.44 -18.31 7.91
N VAL A 35 19.30 -18.73 7.37
CA VAL A 35 18.76 -18.24 6.09
C VAL A 35 17.36 -17.69 6.29
N TRP A 36 17.05 -16.60 5.59
CA TRP A 36 15.71 -16.04 5.47
C TRP A 36 15.33 -15.94 3.98
N PHE A 37 14.17 -16.48 3.62
CA PHE A 37 13.64 -16.47 2.26
C PHE A 37 12.15 -16.84 2.27
N ASP A 38 11.41 -16.47 1.22
CA ASP A 38 9.96 -16.65 1.15
C ASP A 38 9.56 -18.09 0.78
N SER A 39 9.53 -19.00 1.76
CA SER A 39 9.00 -20.35 1.57
C SER A 39 7.48 -20.34 1.74
N ASN A 40 6.75 -20.57 0.65
CA ASN A 40 5.28 -20.61 0.51
C ASN A 40 4.45 -21.49 1.50
N SER A 41 4.97 -21.94 2.65
CA SER A 41 4.27 -22.85 3.57
C SER A 41 3.46 -22.19 4.69
N ASP A 42 3.66 -20.90 5.03
CA ASP A 42 2.96 -20.27 6.17
C ASP A 42 2.32 -18.89 5.88
N MET A 43 2.20 -18.51 4.61
CA MET A 43 1.69 -17.19 4.24
C MET A 43 0.19 -17.19 3.93
N LYS A 44 -0.62 -17.12 4.98
CA LYS A 44 -2.01 -16.66 4.84
C LYS A 44 -2.34 -15.35 5.55
N ASN A 45 -1.42 -14.73 6.29
CA ASN A 45 -1.71 -13.43 6.90
C ASN A 45 -0.59 -12.36 6.91
N ASP A 46 0.69 -12.65 6.63
CA ASP A 46 1.75 -11.63 6.79
C ASP A 46 2.82 -11.63 5.66
N MET A 47 2.40 -11.38 4.41
CA MET A 47 3.34 -11.17 3.29
C MET A 47 4.29 -9.97 3.50
N TYR A 48 3.89 -8.98 4.32
CA TYR A 48 4.54 -7.66 4.39
C TYR A 48 5.56 -7.48 5.53
N GLU A 49 5.41 -8.19 6.65
CA GLU A 49 6.44 -8.23 7.71
C GLU A 49 7.75 -8.86 7.21
N SER A 50 7.64 -9.70 6.19
CA SER A 50 8.70 -10.52 5.61
C SER A 50 9.84 -9.65 5.04
N LEU A 51 9.56 -8.65 4.21
CA LEU A 51 10.61 -7.92 3.47
C LEU A 51 11.52 -7.08 4.36
N ALA A 52 10.92 -6.25 5.22
CA ALA A 52 11.66 -5.38 6.12
C ALA A 52 12.47 -6.22 7.11
N ASN A 53 11.87 -7.25 7.72
CA ASN A 53 12.60 -8.15 8.62
C ASN A 53 13.71 -8.93 7.90
N GLY A 54 13.44 -9.35 6.65
CA GLY A 54 14.38 -10.05 5.78
C GLY A 54 15.64 -9.24 5.53
N VAL A 55 15.52 -7.98 5.12
CA VAL A 55 16.69 -7.13 4.85
C VAL A 55 17.32 -6.57 6.14
N GLU A 56 16.54 -6.17 7.13
CA GLU A 56 17.06 -5.55 8.37
C GLU A 56 17.99 -6.47 9.15
N ASN A 57 17.58 -7.73 9.29
CA ASN A 57 18.36 -8.72 10.00
C ASN A 57 19.31 -9.50 9.08
N ALA A 58 19.36 -9.17 7.79
CA ALA A 58 20.37 -9.70 6.89
C ALA A 58 21.78 -9.27 7.30
N ALA A 59 22.66 -10.26 7.43
CA ALA A 59 24.11 -10.10 7.42
C ALA A 59 24.63 -9.89 5.98
N ALA A 60 23.99 -10.53 5.00
CA ALA A 60 24.21 -10.38 3.56
C ALA A 60 22.91 -10.69 2.81
N ALA A 61 22.75 -10.11 1.62
CA ALA A 61 21.66 -10.38 0.69
C ALA A 61 22.20 -11.08 -0.57
N CYS A 62 21.78 -12.32 -0.79
CA CYS A 62 22.11 -13.12 -1.96
C CYS A 62 20.96 -13.00 -2.98
N CYS A 63 21.25 -12.38 -4.13
CA CYS A 63 20.24 -12.02 -5.12
C CYS A 63 20.37 -12.92 -6.34
N PHE A 64 19.39 -13.80 -6.54
CA PHE A 64 19.38 -14.78 -7.62
C PHE A 64 18.82 -14.15 -8.90
N LEU A 65 19.72 -13.71 -9.78
CA LEU A 65 19.42 -12.86 -10.92
C LEU A 65 18.91 -13.65 -12.13
N THR A 66 17.80 -13.18 -12.67
CA THR A 66 17.18 -13.60 -13.94
C THR A 66 16.51 -12.39 -14.60
N SER A 67 16.06 -12.53 -15.85
CA SER A 67 15.22 -11.51 -16.51
C SER A 67 13.96 -11.18 -15.70
N ASP A 68 13.33 -12.18 -15.08
CA ASP A 68 12.12 -11.96 -14.27
C ASP A 68 12.44 -11.24 -12.95
N TYR A 69 13.63 -11.47 -12.39
CA TYR A 69 14.10 -10.75 -11.21
C TYR A 69 14.19 -9.24 -11.47
N GLU A 70 14.69 -8.85 -12.64
CA GLU A 70 14.79 -7.44 -13.05
C GLU A 70 13.42 -6.76 -13.22
N GLN A 71 12.39 -7.53 -13.58
CA GLN A 71 11.01 -7.05 -13.77
C GLN A 71 10.18 -7.10 -12.48
N SER A 72 10.64 -7.83 -11.46
CA SER A 72 9.94 -7.98 -10.19
C SER A 72 10.11 -6.74 -9.32
N LEU A 73 9.00 -6.00 -9.11
CA LEU A 73 8.97 -4.87 -8.19
C LEU A 73 9.37 -5.28 -6.76
N SER A 74 9.00 -6.49 -6.31
CA SER A 74 9.44 -6.99 -5.00
C SER A 74 10.96 -7.07 -4.95
N CYS A 75 11.57 -7.82 -5.86
CA CYS A 75 13.03 -8.02 -5.95
C CYS A 75 13.80 -6.69 -6.07
N GLN A 76 13.33 -5.79 -6.93
CA GLN A 76 13.87 -4.44 -7.07
C GLN A 76 13.89 -3.70 -5.73
N SER A 77 12.79 -3.79 -5.00
CA SER A 77 12.64 -3.12 -3.71
C SER A 77 13.59 -3.68 -2.67
N GLU A 78 13.68 -5.00 -2.53
CA GLU A 78 14.56 -5.64 -1.53
C GLU A 78 16.02 -5.30 -1.79
N LEU A 79 16.43 -5.35 -3.06
CA LEU A 79 17.82 -5.08 -3.44
C LEU A 79 18.19 -3.61 -3.27
N GLN A 80 17.33 -2.68 -3.71
CA GLN A 80 17.54 -1.26 -3.46
C GLN A 80 17.56 -0.95 -1.95
N TYR A 81 16.72 -1.64 -1.17
CA TYR A 81 16.70 -1.48 0.27
C TYR A 81 17.96 -2.02 0.94
N ALA A 82 18.43 -3.20 0.53
CA ALA A 82 19.69 -3.77 0.96
C ALA A 82 20.87 -2.84 0.65
N GLN A 83 20.89 -2.24 -0.55
CA GLN A 83 21.90 -1.26 -0.96
C GLN A 83 21.88 -0.02 -0.07
N LYS A 84 20.69 0.57 0.18
CA LYS A 84 20.53 1.73 1.07
C LYS A 84 20.98 1.43 2.51
N ARG A 85 20.71 0.22 3.01
CA ARG A 85 21.18 -0.27 4.32
C ARG A 85 22.65 -0.73 4.33
N GLN A 86 23.36 -0.52 3.22
CA GLN A 86 24.75 -0.93 2.99
C GLN A 86 24.98 -2.41 3.30
N LYS A 87 23.96 -3.26 3.10
CA LYS A 87 24.08 -4.70 3.27
C LYS A 87 25.03 -5.24 2.19
N PRO A 88 25.94 -6.16 2.54
CA PRO A 88 26.67 -6.94 1.55
C PRO A 88 25.68 -7.54 0.54
N ILE A 89 25.86 -7.22 -0.74
CA ILE A 89 25.04 -7.75 -1.84
C ILE A 89 25.91 -8.74 -2.61
N ILE A 90 25.37 -9.94 -2.80
CA ILE A 90 26.03 -11.04 -3.50
C ILE A 90 25.14 -11.44 -4.67
N PRO A 91 25.43 -10.98 -5.90
CA PRO A 91 24.69 -11.38 -7.08
C PRO A 91 24.98 -12.84 -7.44
N CYS A 92 23.94 -13.65 -7.61
CA CYS A 92 24.01 -15.05 -8.01
C CYS A 92 23.31 -15.20 -9.37
N MET A 93 24.05 -15.41 -10.46
CA MET A 93 23.48 -15.46 -11.82
C MET A 93 22.84 -16.83 -12.10
N LEU A 94 21.51 -16.89 -12.26
CA LEU A 94 20.80 -18.13 -12.61
C LEU A 94 20.55 -18.30 -14.12
N THR A 95 20.56 -17.22 -14.89
CA THR A 95 20.27 -17.24 -16.34
C THR A 95 21.53 -17.05 -17.17
N SER A 96 21.58 -17.65 -18.36
CA SER A 96 22.76 -17.54 -19.22
C SER A 96 23.10 -16.09 -19.56
N THR A 97 24.34 -15.68 -19.30
CA THR A 97 24.84 -14.32 -19.66
C THR A 97 24.89 -14.06 -21.16
N THR A 98 24.76 -15.11 -21.98
CA THR A 98 24.61 -15.00 -23.44
C THR A 98 23.17 -14.72 -23.86
N ALA A 99 22.19 -15.10 -23.02
CA ALA A 99 20.76 -14.94 -23.29
C ALA A 99 20.21 -13.63 -22.69
N TRP A 100 20.71 -13.22 -21.52
CA TRP A 100 20.29 -12.00 -20.84
C TRP A 100 21.42 -11.48 -19.94
N LYS A 101 21.48 -10.16 -19.77
CA LYS A 101 22.36 -9.49 -18.82
C LYS A 101 21.55 -8.43 -18.06
N PRO A 102 21.87 -8.15 -16.79
CA PRO A 102 21.28 -7.03 -16.07
C PRO A 102 21.38 -5.75 -16.88
N SER A 103 20.32 -4.94 -16.87
CA SER A 103 20.29 -3.62 -17.49
C SER A 103 19.73 -2.58 -16.52
N GLY A 104 19.79 -1.31 -16.90
CA GLY A 104 19.12 -0.21 -16.18
C GLY A 104 19.42 -0.18 -14.68
N TRP A 105 18.39 -0.37 -13.85
CA TRP A 105 18.52 -0.28 -12.40
C TRP A 105 19.36 -1.41 -11.80
N LEU A 106 19.24 -2.63 -12.34
CA LEU A 106 19.91 -3.80 -11.79
C LEU A 106 21.39 -3.79 -12.17
N GLU A 107 21.72 -3.39 -13.40
CA GLU A 107 23.09 -3.16 -13.85
C GLU A 107 23.79 -2.12 -12.97
N SER A 108 23.13 -1.00 -12.69
CA SER A 108 23.70 0.08 -11.85
C SER A 108 24.10 -0.39 -10.45
N ILE A 109 23.47 -1.43 -9.91
CA ILE A 109 23.77 -1.98 -8.58
C ILE A 109 24.82 -3.09 -8.68
N THR A 110 24.71 -3.95 -9.69
CA THR A 110 25.45 -5.21 -9.77
C THR A 110 26.78 -5.11 -10.51
N THR A 111 26.98 -4.10 -11.36
CA THR A 111 28.18 -3.98 -12.21
C THR A 111 29.50 -3.97 -11.44
N THR A 112 29.52 -3.39 -10.23
CA THR A 112 30.72 -3.31 -9.39
C THR A 112 30.90 -4.49 -8.44
N LEU A 113 29.98 -5.46 -8.47
CA LEU A 113 29.94 -6.57 -7.52
C LEU A 113 30.44 -7.86 -8.19
N THR A 114 31.16 -8.69 -7.41
CA THR A 114 31.55 -10.02 -7.86
C THR A 114 30.32 -10.93 -7.90
N CYS A 115 29.97 -11.39 -9.09
CA CYS A 115 28.82 -12.27 -9.31
C CYS A 115 29.25 -13.74 -9.28
N ILE A 116 28.48 -14.57 -8.58
CA ILE A 116 28.66 -16.02 -8.58
C ILE A 116 27.81 -16.63 -9.68
N ASP A 117 28.40 -17.53 -10.46
CA ASP A 117 27.71 -18.20 -11.55
C ASP A 117 26.97 -19.46 -11.07
N PHE A 118 25.63 -19.43 -11.17
CA PHE A 118 24.70 -20.52 -10.89
C PHE A 118 24.01 -21.05 -12.17
N GLN A 119 24.42 -20.65 -13.39
CA GLN A 119 23.75 -20.96 -14.67
C GLN A 119 23.63 -22.46 -15.01
N HIS A 120 24.60 -23.26 -14.58
CA HIS A 120 24.73 -24.68 -14.96
C HIS A 120 24.72 -25.60 -13.74
N ILE A 121 23.84 -25.33 -12.78
CA ILE A 121 23.75 -26.15 -11.58
C ILE A 121 23.14 -27.51 -11.87
N THR A 122 23.81 -28.53 -11.34
CA THR A 122 23.43 -29.93 -11.35
C THR A 122 23.53 -30.48 -9.92
N GLU A 123 22.93 -31.64 -9.67
CA GLU A 123 23.05 -32.33 -8.37
C GLU A 123 24.52 -32.63 -7.99
N SER A 124 25.40 -32.76 -8.99
CA SER A 124 26.82 -33.05 -8.77
C SER A 124 27.69 -31.84 -8.45
N ASN A 125 27.22 -30.60 -8.68
CA ASN A 125 28.03 -29.39 -8.51
C ASN A 125 27.41 -28.36 -7.56
N ILE A 126 26.17 -28.55 -7.13
CA ILE A 126 25.45 -27.59 -6.29
C ILE A 126 26.19 -27.33 -4.97
N ASP A 127 26.70 -28.37 -4.31
CA ASP A 127 27.41 -28.23 -3.03
C ASP A 127 28.66 -27.36 -3.19
N ALA A 128 29.46 -27.61 -4.23
CA ALA A 128 30.66 -26.81 -4.51
C ALA A 128 30.32 -25.33 -4.77
N LYS A 129 29.21 -25.06 -5.45
CA LYS A 129 28.73 -23.69 -5.70
C LYS A 129 28.18 -23.01 -4.45
N VAL A 130 27.52 -23.76 -3.56
CA VAL A 130 27.09 -23.21 -2.27
C VAL A 130 28.28 -22.92 -1.36
N MET A 131 29.35 -23.72 -1.42
CA MET A 131 30.59 -23.40 -0.69
C MET A 131 31.27 -22.13 -1.22
N GLU A 132 31.31 -21.91 -2.54
CA GLU A 132 31.76 -20.65 -3.15
C GLU A 132 30.93 -19.45 -2.63
N LEU A 133 29.62 -19.64 -2.50
CA LEU A 133 28.72 -18.64 -1.93
C LEU A 133 29.00 -18.36 -0.44
N ILE A 134 29.22 -19.41 0.36
CA ILE A 134 29.56 -19.26 1.78
C ILE A 134 30.86 -18.47 1.95
N ASP A 135 31.90 -18.80 1.18
CA ASP A 135 33.18 -18.09 1.21
C ASP A 135 33.00 -16.60 0.90
N GLN A 136 32.18 -16.27 -0.10
CA GLN A 136 31.89 -14.87 -0.45
C GLN A 136 31.06 -14.16 0.62
N ILE A 137 30.09 -14.83 1.24
CA ILE A 137 29.30 -14.30 2.36
C ILE A 137 30.23 -13.95 3.53
N GLU A 138 31.06 -14.90 3.95
CA GLU A 138 31.98 -14.70 5.06
C GLU A 138 33.00 -13.61 4.79
N GLY A 139 33.54 -13.56 3.55
CA GLY A 139 34.49 -12.54 3.11
C GLY A 139 33.91 -11.13 3.19
N GLN A 140 32.71 -10.90 2.62
CA GLN A 140 32.09 -9.57 2.65
C GLN A 140 31.65 -9.13 4.05
N ILE A 141 31.20 -10.07 4.89
CA ILE A 141 30.88 -9.77 6.29
C ILE A 141 32.13 -9.31 7.05
N ALA A 142 33.25 -10.01 6.86
CA ALA A 142 34.53 -9.65 7.49
C ALA A 142 35.05 -8.28 7.01
N GLU A 143 34.97 -7.99 5.71
CA GLU A 143 35.34 -6.67 5.17
C GLU A 143 34.49 -5.55 5.74
N LYS A 144 33.18 -5.76 5.88
CA LYS A 144 32.25 -4.77 6.44
C LYS A 144 32.52 -4.50 7.92
N GLN A 145 32.87 -5.52 8.70
CA GLN A 145 33.25 -5.35 10.11
C GLN A 145 34.53 -4.51 10.28
N ASN A 146 35.44 -4.54 9.29
CA ASN A 146 36.69 -3.77 9.31
C ASN A 146 36.56 -2.34 8.78
N ARG A 147 35.49 -2.01 8.04
CA ARG A 147 35.21 -0.63 7.62
C ARG A 147 34.55 0.13 8.78
N ARG A 148 35.18 1.21 9.26
CA ARG A 148 34.48 2.20 10.11
C ARG A 148 33.29 2.73 9.31
N ILE A 149 32.08 2.31 9.69
CA ILE A 149 30.84 2.80 9.11
C ILE A 149 30.79 4.30 9.41
N GLN A 150 30.95 5.14 8.37
CA GLN A 150 30.53 6.52 8.48
C GLN A 150 29.01 6.53 8.69
N PRO A 151 28.46 7.39 9.55
CA PRO A 151 27.01 7.46 9.76
C PRO A 151 26.36 7.63 8.40
N ILE A 152 25.40 6.78 8.07
CA ILE A 152 24.61 6.90 6.86
C ILE A 152 23.96 8.30 6.91
N GLU A 153 24.46 9.22 6.08
CA GLU A 153 23.77 10.47 5.76
C GLU A 153 22.51 10.10 4.99
N GLU A 154 21.42 9.85 5.73
CA GLU A 154 20.13 10.53 5.61
C GLU A 154 18.97 9.61 6.02
N PRO A 155 18.06 10.08 6.89
CA PRO A 155 16.95 9.32 7.44
C PRO A 155 15.77 9.06 6.46
N ILE A 156 15.97 8.99 5.14
CA ILE A 156 14.84 8.97 4.18
C ILE A 156 14.25 7.56 3.94
N TYR A 157 14.93 6.48 4.33
CA TYR A 157 14.50 5.13 3.95
C TYR A 157 13.14 4.70 4.52
N LEU A 158 12.74 5.19 5.71
CA LEU A 158 11.44 4.81 6.30
C LEU A 158 10.27 5.33 5.45
N PHE A 159 10.39 6.55 4.91
CA PHE A 159 9.39 7.09 3.99
C PHE A 159 9.43 6.36 2.64
N GLU A 160 10.62 5.97 2.19
CA GLU A 160 10.77 5.17 0.97
C GLU A 160 10.10 3.80 1.10
N LEU A 161 10.21 3.13 2.25
CA LEU A 161 9.48 1.90 2.52
C LEU A 161 7.97 2.09 2.45
N ILE A 162 7.45 3.22 2.95
CA ILE A 162 6.02 3.54 2.88
C ILE A 162 5.60 3.80 1.42
N LYS A 163 6.39 4.56 0.64
CA LYS A 163 6.14 4.73 -0.80
C LYS A 163 6.09 3.39 -1.51
N LEU A 164 7.06 2.53 -1.19
CA LEU A 164 7.15 1.20 -1.77
C LEU A 164 5.93 0.34 -1.44
N HIS A 165 5.50 0.37 -0.18
CA HIS A 165 4.27 -0.30 0.28
C HIS A 165 3.05 0.18 -0.51
N TYR A 166 2.88 1.47 -0.76
CA TYR A 166 1.77 1.99 -1.57
C TYR A 166 1.88 1.66 -3.06
N LYS A 167 3.09 1.55 -3.62
CA LYS A 167 3.30 1.10 -5.00
C LYS A 167 2.94 -0.38 -5.17
N GLN A 168 3.28 -1.21 -4.20
CA GLN A 168 2.95 -2.64 -4.19
C GLN A 168 1.44 -2.86 -3.97
N ASN A 169 0.81 -2.08 -3.09
CA ASN A 169 -0.64 -2.15 -2.79
C ASN A 169 -1.50 -1.30 -3.74
N SER A 170 -1.07 -1.22 -5.00
CA SER A 170 -1.66 -0.42 -6.08
C SER A 170 -2.85 -1.11 -6.77
N ARG A 171 -3.46 -2.12 -6.15
CA ARG A 171 -4.57 -2.85 -6.75
C ARG A 171 -5.79 -2.86 -5.84
N ILE A 172 -6.97 -2.75 -6.42
CA ILE A 172 -8.25 -2.88 -5.72
C ILE A 172 -8.80 -4.27 -5.96
N GLU A 173 -8.96 -5.01 -4.88
CA GLU A 173 -9.52 -6.36 -4.89
C GLU A 173 -11.00 -6.34 -5.30
N ARG A 174 -11.44 -7.34 -6.07
CA ARG A 174 -12.87 -7.56 -6.35
C ARG A 174 -13.58 -8.06 -5.09
N LEU A 175 -14.86 -7.76 -4.93
CA LEU A 175 -15.63 -8.12 -3.73
C LEU A 175 -15.88 -9.63 -3.67
N ILE A 176 -16.26 -10.23 -4.80
CA ILE A 176 -16.64 -11.65 -4.85
C ILE A 176 -15.40 -12.55 -5.03
N ASN A 177 -14.38 -12.08 -5.77
CA ASN A 177 -13.15 -12.83 -5.99
C ASN A 177 -11.89 -11.98 -5.73
N PRO A 178 -11.45 -11.87 -4.46
CA PRO A 178 -10.31 -11.02 -4.08
C PRO A 178 -8.96 -11.39 -4.73
N ALA A 179 -8.83 -12.61 -5.27
CA ALA A 179 -7.65 -13.02 -6.04
C ALA A 179 -7.53 -12.26 -7.38
N GLU A 180 -8.64 -11.69 -7.85
CA GLU A 180 -8.69 -10.77 -8.98
C GLU A 180 -8.76 -9.33 -8.49
N SER A 181 -8.03 -8.45 -9.17
CA SER A 181 -7.93 -7.05 -8.77
C SER A 181 -7.61 -6.17 -9.97
N PHE A 182 -7.93 -4.88 -9.86
CA PHE A 182 -7.64 -3.88 -10.90
C PHE A 182 -6.64 -2.83 -10.40
N PRO A 183 -5.78 -2.27 -11.26
CA PRO A 183 -4.88 -1.19 -10.88
C PRO A 183 -5.65 0.01 -10.30
N ILE A 184 -5.13 0.60 -9.24
CA ILE A 184 -5.78 1.71 -8.54
C ILE A 184 -5.80 2.97 -9.40
N ASP A 185 -4.83 3.15 -10.30
CA ASP A 185 -4.75 4.26 -11.23
C ASP A 185 -5.87 4.27 -12.28
N GLU A 186 -6.49 3.11 -12.48
CA GLU A 186 -7.65 2.96 -13.35
C GLU A 186 -8.97 3.26 -12.63
N SER A 187 -8.93 3.58 -11.33
CA SER A 187 -10.12 3.91 -10.54
C SER A 187 -10.65 5.29 -10.88
N TYR A 188 -11.96 5.40 -11.07
CA TYR A 188 -12.62 6.68 -11.25
C TYR A 188 -12.97 7.28 -9.89
N ILE A 189 -12.51 8.51 -9.64
CA ILE A 189 -12.90 9.25 -8.45
C ILE A 189 -13.42 10.62 -8.88
N ASN A 190 -14.72 10.82 -8.76
CA ASN A 190 -15.36 12.09 -9.08
C ASN A 190 -15.55 12.89 -7.79
N LEU A 191 -14.96 14.08 -7.70
CA LEU A 191 -15.06 14.95 -6.53
C LEU A 191 -15.80 16.25 -6.86
N THR A 192 -16.51 16.77 -5.87
CA THR A 192 -17.12 18.10 -5.92
C THR A 192 -16.95 18.85 -4.62
N ILE A 193 -16.82 20.18 -4.69
CA ILE A 193 -16.83 21.05 -3.51
C ILE A 193 -18.27 21.26 -3.04
N VAL A 194 -18.48 21.18 -1.73
CA VAL A 194 -19.77 21.48 -1.08
C VAL A 194 -19.70 22.85 -0.41
N ASP A 195 -20.68 23.72 -0.66
CA ASP A 195 -20.82 24.99 0.06
C ASP A 195 -21.27 24.73 1.51
N SER A 196 -20.45 25.18 2.47
CA SER A 196 -20.60 24.89 3.89
C SER A 196 -21.81 25.54 4.55
N LYS A 197 -22.34 26.65 4.01
CA LYS A 197 -23.51 27.34 4.60
C LYS A 197 -24.82 26.65 4.26
N GLU A 198 -24.98 26.26 2.99
CA GLU A 198 -26.19 25.63 2.50
C GLU A 198 -26.36 24.21 3.08
N GLN A 199 -25.24 23.52 3.31
CA GLN A 199 -25.20 22.20 3.93
C GLN A 199 -25.61 22.23 5.41
N GLN A 200 -25.09 23.16 6.21
CA GLN A 200 -25.39 23.24 7.65
C GLN A 200 -26.87 23.58 7.94
N GLU A 201 -27.48 24.41 7.09
CA GLU A 201 -28.92 24.72 7.19
C GLU A 201 -29.80 23.51 6.86
N LYS A 202 -29.34 22.62 5.96
CA LYS A 202 -30.07 21.42 5.54
C LYS A 202 -29.82 20.24 6.47
N GLU A 203 -28.62 20.10 7.03
CA GLU A 203 -28.29 19.13 8.10
C GLU A 203 -29.13 19.38 9.36
N LYS A 204 -29.35 20.66 9.74
CA LYS A 204 -30.28 21.03 10.82
C LYS A 204 -31.72 20.59 10.54
N LYS A 205 -32.17 20.62 9.29
CA LYS A 205 -33.51 20.12 8.89
C LYS A 205 -33.61 18.60 8.89
N LEU A 206 -32.47 17.90 8.76
CA LEU A 206 -32.40 16.44 8.72
C LEU A 206 -32.39 15.78 10.10
N GLY A 207 -31.96 16.50 11.15
CA GLY A 207 -31.96 15.99 12.53
C GLY A 207 -33.35 15.67 13.10
N ASP A 208 -34.41 16.18 12.45
CA ASP A 208 -35.80 16.07 12.92
C ASP A 208 -36.63 14.98 12.19
N VAL A 209 -36.10 14.30 11.16
CA VAL A 209 -36.89 13.38 10.31
C VAL A 209 -36.59 11.90 10.61
N ASN A 210 -37.65 11.13 10.87
CA ASN A 210 -37.60 9.70 11.16
C ASN A 210 -37.00 8.87 10.00
N GLN A 211 -36.17 7.89 10.35
CA GLN A 211 -35.30 7.10 9.45
C GLN A 211 -36.03 6.28 8.34
N GLN A 212 -37.36 6.21 8.34
CA GLN A 212 -38.13 5.30 7.48
C GLN A 212 -38.67 5.95 6.18
N GLU A 213 -38.60 7.28 6.00
CA GLU A 213 -39.15 7.97 4.83
C GLU A 213 -38.10 8.45 3.79
N MET A 214 -36.84 8.03 3.91
CA MET A 214 -35.76 8.42 2.98
C MET A 214 -35.88 7.69 1.62
N ILE A 215 -36.84 8.10 0.78
CA ILE A 215 -37.01 7.60 -0.59
C ILE A 215 -36.10 8.37 -1.56
N MET A 216 -35.46 7.61 -2.45
CA MET A 216 -34.44 7.94 -3.46
C MET A 216 -34.48 9.30 -4.19
N GLY A 217 -35.63 9.97 -4.33
CA GLY A 217 -35.73 11.19 -5.15
C GLY A 217 -35.28 12.48 -4.46
N THR A 218 -35.46 12.60 -3.15
CA THR A 218 -35.17 13.86 -2.44
C THR A 218 -33.68 14.08 -2.16
N TYR A 219 -32.83 13.06 -2.28
CA TYR A 219 -31.41 13.22 -1.98
C TYR A 219 -30.65 13.99 -3.07
N GLU A 220 -30.94 13.75 -4.34
CA GLU A 220 -30.26 14.39 -5.47
C GLU A 220 -30.79 15.80 -5.75
N ASP A 221 -32.09 16.03 -5.55
CA ASP A 221 -32.74 17.32 -5.81
C ASP A 221 -32.43 18.41 -4.77
N ILE A 222 -31.84 18.04 -3.62
CA ILE A 222 -31.57 18.97 -2.50
C ILE A 222 -30.17 19.61 -2.55
N TYR A 223 -29.21 19.04 -3.29
CA TYR A 223 -27.85 19.60 -3.36
C TYR A 223 -27.68 20.45 -4.62
N GLY A 224 -27.58 21.77 -4.43
CA GLY A 224 -27.43 22.77 -5.49
C GLY A 224 -26.16 22.60 -6.36
N VAL A 225 -25.92 23.56 -7.25
CA VAL A 225 -24.85 23.53 -8.27
C VAL A 225 -23.48 23.20 -7.65
N LYS A 226 -23.07 21.93 -7.73
CA LYS A 226 -21.79 21.45 -7.22
C LYS A 226 -20.67 21.78 -8.21
N THR A 227 -19.59 22.40 -7.72
CA THR A 227 -18.40 22.64 -8.55
C THR A 227 -17.55 21.37 -8.56
N ARG A 228 -17.37 20.76 -9.72
CA ARG A 228 -16.47 19.61 -9.90
C ARG A 228 -15.02 20.03 -9.69
N ILE A 229 -14.26 19.20 -8.98
CA ILE A 229 -12.82 19.38 -8.78
C ILE A 229 -12.08 18.08 -9.03
N ASN A 230 -10.81 18.21 -9.42
CA ASN A 230 -9.88 17.10 -9.45
C ASN A 230 -9.25 16.91 -8.06
N VAL A 231 -8.69 15.73 -7.79
CA VAL A 231 -7.99 15.41 -6.53
C VAL A 231 -6.84 16.39 -6.28
N GLU A 232 -6.05 16.70 -7.31
CA GLU A 232 -4.93 17.66 -7.28
C GLU A 232 -5.35 19.06 -6.79
N ASP A 233 -6.59 19.44 -7.03
CA ASP A 233 -7.14 20.76 -6.73
C ASP A 233 -7.74 20.86 -5.33
N MET A 234 -7.82 19.74 -4.59
CA MET A 234 -8.54 19.66 -3.32
C MET A 234 -8.03 20.66 -2.27
N PHE A 235 -6.74 20.99 -2.28
CA PHE A 235 -6.15 21.96 -1.36
C PHE A 235 -6.17 23.42 -1.83
N LYS A 236 -6.59 23.70 -3.09
CA LYS A 236 -6.64 25.06 -3.63
C LYS A 236 -7.64 25.95 -2.89
N THR A 237 -8.70 25.36 -2.32
CA THR A 237 -9.72 26.07 -1.54
C THR A 237 -9.33 26.26 -0.07
N CYS A 238 -8.29 25.59 0.42
CA CYS A 238 -7.77 25.78 1.78
C CYS A 238 -7.02 27.11 1.88
N LYS A 239 -7.68 28.12 2.46
CA LYS A 239 -7.10 29.47 2.66
C LYS A 239 -6.03 29.52 3.74
N GLU A 240 -6.09 28.60 4.70
CA GLU A 240 -5.12 28.51 5.79
C GLU A 240 -3.84 27.77 5.37
N PRO A 241 -2.71 28.00 6.08
CA PRO A 241 -1.50 27.21 5.89
C PRO A 241 -1.74 25.72 6.13
N GLY A 242 -2.54 25.39 7.15
CA GLY A 242 -3.01 24.04 7.42
C GLY A 242 -3.97 23.57 6.32
N LYS A 243 -3.79 22.33 5.87
CA LYS A 243 -4.62 21.72 4.83
C LYS A 243 -5.51 20.68 5.48
N LYS A 244 -6.65 21.14 5.99
CA LYS A 244 -7.64 20.31 6.70
C LYS A 244 -8.87 20.16 5.81
N VAL A 245 -9.03 18.98 5.24
CA VAL A 245 -10.14 18.67 4.33
C VAL A 245 -10.95 17.53 4.89
N LEU A 246 -12.27 17.65 4.78
CA LEU A 246 -13.20 16.58 5.12
C LEU A 246 -13.92 16.12 3.85
N VAL A 247 -13.77 14.83 3.54
CA VAL A 247 -14.35 14.18 2.38
C VAL A 247 -15.54 13.34 2.82
N PHE A 248 -16.70 13.63 2.25
CA PHE A 248 -17.92 12.89 2.51
C PHE A 248 -18.36 12.05 1.32
N GLY A 249 -19.22 11.08 1.62
CA GLY A 249 -19.98 10.39 0.62
C GLY A 249 -20.70 9.18 1.20
N ARG A 250 -21.64 8.63 0.44
CA ARG A 250 -22.47 7.50 0.86
C ARG A 250 -21.63 6.23 1.05
N ALA A 251 -22.23 5.20 1.65
CA ALA A 251 -21.59 3.89 1.74
C ALA A 251 -21.32 3.34 0.33
N GLY A 252 -20.17 2.69 0.12
CA GLY A 252 -19.82 2.09 -1.18
C GLY A 252 -19.39 3.06 -2.29
N ILE A 253 -19.34 4.37 -2.02
CA ILE A 253 -18.99 5.39 -3.02
C ILE A 253 -17.50 5.45 -3.39
N GLY A 254 -16.63 4.80 -2.60
CA GLY A 254 -15.18 4.80 -2.83
C GLY A 254 -14.34 5.75 -1.96
N LYS A 255 -14.76 6.06 -0.73
CA LYS A 255 -13.97 6.88 0.22
C LYS A 255 -12.60 6.28 0.55
N THR A 256 -12.58 5.01 0.95
CA THR A 256 -11.32 4.26 1.18
C THR A 256 -10.50 4.15 -0.10
N THR A 257 -11.16 3.96 -1.25
CA THR A 257 -10.51 3.94 -2.57
C THR A 257 -9.80 5.26 -2.87
N LEU A 258 -10.41 6.41 -2.57
CA LEU A 258 -9.77 7.72 -2.70
C LEU A 258 -8.50 7.84 -1.84
N CYS A 259 -8.56 7.41 -0.58
CA CYS A 259 -7.39 7.44 0.31
C CYS A 259 -6.23 6.60 -0.23
N ARG A 260 -6.53 5.35 -0.66
CA ARG A 260 -5.52 4.48 -1.28
C ARG A 260 -4.97 5.08 -2.58
N TYR A 261 -5.83 5.70 -3.40
CA TYR A 261 -5.43 6.35 -4.65
C TYR A 261 -4.47 7.52 -4.40
N ILE A 262 -4.79 8.40 -3.44
CA ILE A 262 -3.91 9.51 -3.06
C ILE A 262 -2.55 8.98 -2.58
N ALA A 263 -2.56 7.98 -1.70
CA ALA A 263 -1.33 7.37 -1.18
C ALA A 263 -0.45 6.79 -2.31
N HIS A 264 -1.07 6.12 -3.27
CA HIS A 264 -0.39 5.57 -4.43
C HIS A 264 0.18 6.65 -5.37
N GLN A 265 -0.61 7.66 -5.71
CA GLN A 265 -0.20 8.76 -6.59
C GLN A 265 0.92 9.60 -5.96
N TRP A 266 0.90 9.79 -4.64
CA TRP A 266 2.03 10.42 -3.93
C TRP A 266 3.27 9.53 -3.98
N ALA A 267 3.12 8.21 -3.79
CA ALA A 267 4.25 7.31 -3.82
C ALA A 267 4.94 7.25 -5.19
N THR A 268 4.19 7.42 -6.28
CA THR A 268 4.70 7.53 -7.66
C THR A 268 5.16 8.94 -8.03
N ASP A 269 5.23 9.85 -7.06
CA ASP A 269 5.66 11.25 -7.22
C ASP A 269 4.75 12.08 -8.17
N ALA A 270 3.53 11.60 -8.42
CA ALA A 270 2.54 12.25 -9.29
C ALA A 270 1.67 13.26 -8.54
N LEU A 271 1.48 13.10 -7.23
CA LEU A 271 0.58 13.94 -6.43
C LEU A 271 1.27 14.51 -5.18
N TRP A 272 1.20 15.84 -5.05
CA TRP A 272 1.71 16.64 -3.94
C TRP A 272 3.14 16.30 -3.47
N PRO A 273 4.16 16.46 -4.33
CA PRO A 273 5.56 16.18 -4.00
C PRO A 273 6.11 17.07 -2.87
N GLU A 274 5.40 18.13 -2.48
CA GLU A 274 5.76 18.98 -1.34
C GLU A 274 5.60 18.30 0.04
N TYR A 275 4.92 17.15 0.12
CA TYR A 275 4.83 16.36 1.34
C TYR A 275 5.91 15.28 1.36
N ASN A 276 6.72 15.28 2.41
CA ASN A 276 7.76 14.28 2.60
C ASN A 276 7.17 12.89 2.93
N LEU A 277 5.98 12.86 3.53
CA LEU A 277 5.23 11.64 3.86
C LEU A 277 3.73 11.86 3.68
N VAL A 278 3.06 10.89 3.05
CA VAL A 278 1.62 10.68 3.18
C VAL A 278 1.40 9.47 4.07
N ALA A 279 0.73 9.65 5.22
CA ALA A 279 0.46 8.59 6.18
C ALA A 279 -1.01 8.18 6.11
N LEU A 280 -1.28 7.00 5.55
CA LEU A 280 -2.61 6.41 5.50
C LEU A 280 -2.94 5.67 6.80
N VAL A 281 -4.00 6.10 7.47
CA VAL A 281 -4.49 5.54 8.73
C VAL A 281 -5.96 5.16 8.57
N SER A 282 -6.23 3.86 8.66
CA SER A 282 -7.60 3.34 8.73
C SER A 282 -8.13 3.54 10.14
N LEU A 283 -8.99 4.52 10.39
CA LEU A 283 -9.47 4.85 11.73
C LEU A 283 -10.21 3.69 12.41
N ARG A 284 -10.93 2.85 11.66
CA ARG A 284 -11.54 1.60 12.17
C ARG A 284 -10.54 0.60 12.76
N SER A 285 -9.25 0.77 12.51
CA SER A 285 -8.21 -0.15 12.95
C SER A 285 -7.69 0.16 14.35
N LEU A 286 -7.98 1.36 14.87
CA LEU A 286 -7.62 1.84 16.21
C LEU A 286 -8.51 1.15 17.28
N THR A 287 -8.31 -0.15 17.40
CA THR A 287 -9.05 -1.07 18.28
C THR A 287 -8.15 -1.57 19.40
N GLU A 288 -8.74 -2.02 20.52
CA GLU A 288 -7.99 -2.64 21.63
C GLU A 288 -7.14 -3.83 21.20
N ASN A 289 -7.62 -4.63 20.24
CA ASN A 289 -6.89 -5.81 19.75
C ASN A 289 -5.61 -5.43 19.01
N ARG A 290 -5.66 -4.38 18.17
CA ARG A 290 -4.47 -3.91 17.43
C ARG A 290 -3.59 -2.97 18.26
N TYR A 291 -4.15 -2.34 19.27
CA TYR A 291 -3.48 -1.40 20.15
C TYR A 291 -3.86 -1.72 21.59
N SER A 292 -3.19 -2.70 22.18
CA SER A 292 -3.44 -3.06 23.59
C SER A 292 -2.99 -1.95 24.54
N PRO A 293 -3.62 -1.80 25.72
CA PRO A 293 -3.18 -0.82 26.70
C PRO A 293 -1.71 -1.03 27.10
N LEU A 294 -0.93 0.06 27.07
CA LEU A 294 0.46 0.06 27.51
C LEU A 294 0.53 0.23 29.04
N SER A 295 1.76 0.18 29.60
CA SER A 295 1.97 0.43 31.02
C SER A 295 1.38 1.79 31.44
N PRO A 296 0.87 1.91 32.68
CA PRO A 296 0.23 3.15 33.15
C PRO A 296 1.11 4.38 32.93
N GLY A 297 0.55 5.42 32.30
CA GLY A 297 1.24 6.66 31.98
C GLY A 297 1.99 6.67 30.64
N ILE A 298 1.98 5.56 29.89
CA ILE A 298 2.53 5.46 28.54
C ILE A 298 1.37 5.41 27.54
N GLY A 299 1.35 6.32 26.58
CA GLY A 299 0.39 6.35 25.48
C GLY A 299 1.05 6.08 24.14
N TYR A 300 0.25 5.67 23.16
CA TYR A 300 0.71 5.54 21.78
C TYR A 300 1.05 6.92 21.19
N SER A 301 2.08 6.95 20.35
CA SER A 301 2.55 8.13 19.63
C SER A 301 2.26 8.04 18.13
N LEU A 302 2.42 9.15 17.41
CA LEU A 302 2.29 9.17 15.94
C LEU A 302 3.28 8.23 15.25
N VAL A 303 4.45 7.98 15.87
CA VAL A 303 5.45 7.01 15.40
C VAL A 303 4.86 5.60 15.42
N ASP A 304 4.16 5.24 16.50
CA ASP A 304 3.53 3.92 16.64
C ASP A 304 2.41 3.74 15.60
N ILE A 305 1.63 4.80 15.33
CA ILE A 305 0.61 4.79 14.28
C ILE A 305 1.23 4.58 12.91
N VAL A 306 2.28 5.31 12.54
CA VAL A 306 2.94 5.16 11.23
C VAL A 306 3.58 3.78 11.09
N ALA A 307 4.23 3.28 12.14
CA ALA A 307 4.82 1.94 12.16
C ALA A 307 3.75 0.86 11.87
N ARG A 308 2.61 0.93 12.54
CA ARG A 308 1.58 -0.11 12.47
C ARG A 308 0.64 0.01 11.27
N GLU A 309 0.30 1.23 10.85
CA GLU A 309 -0.65 1.46 9.75
C GLU A 309 0.03 1.64 8.39
N CYS A 310 1.26 2.16 8.33
CA CYS A 310 1.96 2.43 7.05
C CYS A 310 3.08 1.42 6.75
N LEU A 311 3.71 0.84 7.78
CA LEU A 311 4.78 -0.15 7.62
C LEU A 311 4.35 -1.56 8.01
N SER A 312 3.18 -1.71 8.64
CA SER A 312 2.63 -2.99 9.12
C SER A 312 3.63 -3.83 9.91
N ARG A 313 4.50 -3.19 10.70
CA ARG A 313 5.54 -3.87 11.49
C ARG A 313 5.88 -3.10 12.76
N ASP A 314 6.43 -3.81 13.73
CA ASP A 314 7.11 -3.17 14.84
C ASP A 314 8.51 -2.68 14.40
N LEU A 315 8.88 -1.50 14.90
CA LEU A 315 10.17 -0.87 14.63
C LEU A 315 11.14 -1.13 15.79
N SER A 316 12.44 -1.25 15.49
CA SER A 316 13.48 -1.21 16.52
C SER A 316 13.49 0.15 17.20
N GLU A 317 14.07 0.26 18.40
CA GLU A 317 14.13 1.53 19.11
C GLU A 317 14.95 2.59 18.36
N GLU A 318 15.97 2.17 17.60
CA GLU A 318 16.71 3.04 16.69
C GLU A 318 15.82 3.57 15.56
N ASP A 319 15.06 2.68 14.90
CA ASP A 319 14.12 3.04 13.82
C ASP A 319 13.00 3.95 14.34
N LYS A 320 12.48 3.72 15.57
CA LYS A 320 11.46 4.58 16.20
C LYS A 320 12.00 5.97 16.47
N SER A 321 13.21 6.06 17.05
CA SER A 321 13.88 7.34 17.31
C SER A 321 14.09 8.11 16.00
N LEU A 322 14.54 7.42 14.96
CA LEU A 322 14.71 8.00 13.64
C LEU A 322 13.40 8.50 13.03
N LEU A 323 12.34 7.67 13.08
CA LEU A 323 11.02 8.04 12.57
C LEU A 323 10.46 9.25 13.31
N LYS A 324 10.66 9.33 14.62
CA LYS A 324 10.27 10.49 15.42
C LYS A 324 10.93 11.76 14.93
N ASP A 325 12.25 11.73 14.71
CA ASP A 325 13.00 12.86 14.20
C ASP A 325 12.57 13.28 12.79
N LEU A 326 12.27 12.29 11.95
CA LEU A 326 11.72 12.52 10.61
C LEU A 326 10.37 13.21 10.66
N LEU A 327 9.41 12.66 11.39
CA LEU A 327 8.06 13.21 11.49
C LEU A 327 8.08 14.65 12.03
N ASN A 328 8.99 14.96 12.95
CA ASN A 328 9.14 16.32 13.50
C ASN A 328 9.69 17.33 12.49
N LYS A 329 10.58 16.91 11.58
CA LYS A 329 11.23 17.79 10.59
C LYS A 329 10.48 17.86 9.25
N SER A 330 9.56 16.93 9.04
CA SER A 330 8.92 16.68 7.74
C SER A 330 7.53 17.31 7.65
N LYS A 331 7.15 17.69 6.43
CA LYS A 331 5.77 18.02 6.12
C LYS A 331 5.00 16.73 5.83
N VAL A 332 4.14 16.33 6.77
CA VAL A 332 3.37 15.08 6.70
C VAL A 332 1.90 15.38 6.39
N LEU A 333 1.31 14.65 5.46
CA LEU A 333 -0.13 14.63 5.19
C LEU A 333 -0.75 13.35 5.76
N TRP A 334 -1.77 13.49 6.61
CA TRP A 334 -2.47 12.36 7.21
C TRP A 334 -3.77 12.05 6.45
N LEU A 335 -3.92 10.84 5.95
CA LEU A 335 -5.19 10.34 5.39
C LEU A 335 -5.89 9.52 6.46
N LEU A 336 -6.93 10.08 7.05
CA LEU A 336 -7.68 9.49 8.15
C LEU A 336 -8.99 8.89 7.62
N ASP A 337 -8.97 7.61 7.29
CA ASP A 337 -10.05 6.93 6.59
C ASP A 337 -11.07 6.31 7.57
N GLY A 338 -12.36 6.63 7.43
CA GLY A 338 -13.43 5.97 8.18
C GLY A 338 -13.75 6.61 9.55
N TYR A 339 -13.86 7.93 9.63
CA TYR A 339 -14.18 8.62 10.89
C TYR A 339 -15.52 8.20 11.51
N ASP A 340 -16.54 7.95 10.68
CA ASP A 340 -17.85 7.49 11.14
C ASP A 340 -17.81 6.12 11.82
N GLU A 341 -16.77 5.32 11.57
CA GLU A 341 -16.65 3.95 12.07
C GLU A 341 -16.13 3.90 13.51
N ILE A 342 -15.44 4.95 13.99
CA ILE A 342 -14.81 4.94 15.32
C ILE A 342 -15.34 6.00 16.28
N ILE A 343 -15.87 7.14 15.80
CA ILE A 343 -16.13 8.32 16.65
C ILE A 343 -16.99 8.04 17.91
N GLN A 344 -17.89 7.07 17.85
CA GLN A 344 -18.75 6.72 18.99
C GLN A 344 -18.07 5.77 20.01
N ASN A 345 -17.03 5.06 19.59
CA ASN A 345 -16.44 3.95 20.35
C ASN A 345 -14.90 3.99 20.30
N VAL A 346 -14.30 5.17 20.44
CA VAL A 346 -12.84 5.29 20.55
C VAL A 346 -12.39 4.69 21.89
N PRO A 347 -11.47 3.71 21.92
CA PRO A 347 -10.95 3.17 23.17
C PRO A 347 -10.29 4.26 24.02
N SER A 348 -10.56 4.25 25.32
CA SER A 348 -10.14 5.33 26.25
C SER A 348 -8.62 5.61 26.22
N HIS A 349 -7.79 4.56 26.12
CA HIS A 349 -6.33 4.70 26.05
C HIS A 349 -5.83 5.21 24.68
N LEU A 350 -6.66 5.19 23.64
CA LEU A 350 -6.36 5.73 22.31
C LEU A 350 -6.92 7.13 22.09
N GLN A 351 -7.71 7.65 23.02
CA GLN A 351 -8.37 8.94 22.85
C GLN A 351 -7.37 10.08 22.61
N LEU A 352 -6.25 10.09 23.34
CA LEU A 352 -5.19 11.10 23.17
C LEU A 352 -4.57 11.06 21.77
N ILE A 353 -4.23 9.87 21.26
CA ILE A 353 -3.61 9.75 19.93
C ILE A 353 -4.62 10.04 18.81
N PHE A 354 -5.89 9.66 19.01
CA PHE A 354 -6.97 9.99 18.09
C PHE A 354 -7.19 11.50 17.98
N GLU A 355 -7.25 12.22 19.10
CA GLU A 355 -7.33 13.68 19.14
C GLU A 355 -6.07 14.33 18.53
N GLN A 356 -4.89 13.76 18.77
CA GLN A 356 -3.65 14.24 18.15
C GLN A 356 -3.70 14.13 16.63
N LEU A 357 -4.18 13.00 16.07
CA LEU A 357 -4.33 12.79 14.63
C LEU A 357 -5.24 13.85 14.00
N LEU A 358 -6.40 14.12 14.61
CA LEU A 358 -7.37 15.11 14.13
C LEU A 358 -6.88 16.57 14.26
N ASN A 359 -5.88 16.81 15.10
CA ASN A 359 -5.29 18.13 15.29
C ASN A 359 -4.04 18.40 14.44
N THR A 360 -3.57 17.41 13.66
CA THR A 360 -2.45 17.60 12.73
C THR A 360 -2.71 18.73 11.73
N PRO A 361 -1.67 19.46 11.28
CA PRO A 361 -1.84 20.64 10.43
C PRO A 361 -2.31 20.31 9.01
N HIS A 362 -1.99 19.11 8.52
CA HIS A 362 -2.37 18.64 7.19
C HIS A 362 -3.02 17.27 7.29
N HIS A 363 -4.32 17.20 7.06
CA HIS A 363 -5.05 15.93 7.02
C HIS A 363 -6.26 16.00 6.10
N ILE A 364 -6.58 14.82 5.56
CA ILE A 364 -7.83 14.54 4.89
C ILE A 364 -8.55 13.50 5.72
N VAL A 365 -9.75 13.83 6.20
CA VAL A 365 -10.60 12.88 6.92
C VAL A 365 -11.69 12.41 5.97
N THR A 366 -11.99 11.11 5.94
CA THR A 366 -13.17 10.59 5.23
C THR A 366 -14.27 10.20 6.22
N SER A 367 -15.51 10.48 5.87
CA SER A 367 -16.66 10.09 6.70
C SER A 367 -17.95 9.94 5.88
N ARG A 368 -18.95 9.26 6.42
CA ARG A 368 -20.33 9.34 5.90
C ARG A 368 -20.98 10.69 6.24
N SER A 369 -21.84 11.18 5.35
CA SER A 369 -22.47 12.50 5.45
C SER A 369 -23.31 12.76 6.71
N TYR A 370 -23.68 11.72 7.47
CA TYR A 370 -24.63 11.81 8.59
C TYR A 370 -24.01 11.82 9.98
N PHE A 371 -22.71 11.54 10.11
CA PHE A 371 -22.04 11.33 11.40
C PHE A 371 -20.91 12.32 11.67
N ASN A 372 -21.02 13.55 11.17
CA ASN A 372 -19.93 14.50 11.27
C ASN A 372 -20.12 15.54 12.38
N THR A 373 -19.23 15.47 13.38
CA THR A 373 -19.05 16.51 14.41
C THR A 373 -17.89 17.45 14.11
N LEU A 374 -17.13 17.23 13.02
CA LEU A 374 -15.90 17.96 12.75
C LEU A 374 -16.14 19.30 12.05
N SER A 375 -15.44 20.32 12.56
CA SER A 375 -15.43 21.69 12.03
C SER A 375 -14.25 21.90 11.07
N HIS A 376 -14.32 21.29 9.88
CA HIS A 376 -13.34 21.51 8.81
C HIS A 376 -13.73 22.66 7.88
N SER A 377 -12.75 23.51 7.55
CA SER A 377 -12.93 24.69 6.70
C SER A 377 -13.24 24.36 5.24
N VAL A 378 -12.77 23.20 4.75
CA VAL A 378 -13.02 22.71 3.38
C VAL A 378 -13.73 21.37 3.44
N ARG A 379 -14.88 21.28 2.76
CA ARG A 379 -15.70 20.09 2.66
C ARG A 379 -15.84 19.69 1.19
N VAL A 380 -15.52 18.44 0.90
CA VAL A 380 -15.58 17.85 -0.45
C VAL A 380 -16.48 16.64 -0.39
N GLU A 381 -17.22 16.38 -1.45
CA GLU A 381 -18.08 15.21 -1.59
C GLU A 381 -17.63 14.37 -2.78
N ILE A 382 -17.46 13.07 -2.54
CA ILE A 382 -17.33 12.08 -3.60
C ILE A 382 -18.71 11.88 -4.22
N VAL A 383 -18.81 12.18 -5.51
CA VAL A 383 -20.04 12.00 -6.26
C VAL A 383 -20.03 10.67 -6.99
N GLU A 384 -21.22 10.28 -7.40
CA GLU A 384 -21.47 9.01 -8.06
C GLU A 384 -20.78 8.93 -9.43
N PHE A 385 -20.71 7.70 -9.95
CA PHE A 385 -20.20 7.45 -11.28
C PHE A 385 -21.10 8.11 -12.32
N THR A 386 -20.49 8.73 -13.33
CA THR A 386 -21.23 9.13 -14.52
C THR A 386 -21.49 7.91 -15.40
N ASP A 387 -22.45 8.00 -16.32
CA ASP A 387 -22.69 6.98 -17.37
C ASP A 387 -21.41 6.54 -18.10
N LYS A 388 -20.49 7.48 -18.32
CA LYS A 388 -19.18 7.22 -18.94
C LYS A 388 -18.27 6.42 -18.01
N ASN A 389 -18.28 6.68 -16.70
CA ASN A 389 -17.53 5.88 -15.73
C ASN A 389 -18.08 4.46 -15.65
N ILE A 390 -19.41 4.29 -15.63
CA ILE A 390 -20.04 2.97 -15.65
C ILE A 390 -19.58 2.18 -16.87
N SER A 391 -19.67 2.78 -18.07
CA SER A 391 -19.26 2.12 -19.32
C SER A 391 -17.81 1.66 -19.28
N LYS A 392 -16.90 2.56 -18.88
CA LYS A 392 -15.47 2.22 -18.78
C LYS A 392 -15.18 1.15 -17.73
N TYR A 393 -15.83 1.22 -16.57
CA TYR A 393 -15.65 0.24 -15.50
C TYR A 393 -16.06 -1.16 -15.98
N VAL A 394 -17.21 -1.28 -16.64
CA VAL A 394 -17.67 -2.56 -17.21
C VAL A 394 -16.67 -3.06 -18.25
N ASP A 395 -16.23 -2.21 -19.18
CA ASP A 395 -15.24 -2.61 -20.19
C ASP A 395 -13.93 -3.12 -19.55
N GLN A 396 -13.42 -2.44 -18.52
CA GLN A 396 -12.22 -2.85 -17.77
C GLN A 396 -12.42 -4.18 -17.02
N PHE A 397 -13.56 -4.32 -16.33
CA PHE A 397 -13.89 -5.52 -15.57
C PHE A 397 -13.87 -6.77 -16.46
N PHE A 398 -14.54 -6.70 -17.61
CA PHE A 398 -14.62 -7.80 -18.55
C PHE A 398 -13.33 -7.99 -19.37
N HIS A 399 -12.56 -6.93 -19.64
CA HIS A 399 -11.26 -7.06 -20.28
C HIS A 399 -10.32 -7.98 -19.50
N GLN A 400 -10.32 -7.89 -18.17
CA GLN A 400 -9.50 -8.75 -17.30
C GLN A 400 -9.91 -10.22 -17.33
N LEU A 401 -11.16 -10.51 -17.71
CA LEU A 401 -11.68 -11.87 -17.80
C LEU A 401 -11.46 -12.51 -19.17
N ARG A 402 -10.85 -11.84 -20.15
CA ARG A 402 -10.66 -12.37 -21.52
C ARG A 402 -9.94 -13.72 -21.57
N ASN A 403 -9.04 -13.98 -20.63
CA ASN A 403 -8.32 -15.25 -20.57
C ASN A 403 -9.21 -16.41 -20.03
N LYS A 404 -10.29 -16.10 -19.32
CA LYS A 404 -11.23 -17.07 -18.72
C LYS A 404 -12.55 -17.15 -19.49
N LEU A 405 -12.99 -16.05 -20.08
CA LEU A 405 -14.18 -15.90 -20.93
C LEU A 405 -13.76 -15.44 -22.33
N PRO A 406 -13.80 -16.32 -23.34
CA PRO A 406 -13.53 -15.95 -24.73
C PRO A 406 -14.42 -14.81 -25.26
N ASP A 407 -15.67 -14.73 -24.76
CA ASP A 407 -16.67 -13.73 -25.15
C ASP A 407 -16.78 -12.54 -24.19
N ALA A 408 -15.78 -12.29 -23.34
CA ALA A 408 -15.88 -11.29 -22.27
C ALA A 408 -16.28 -9.88 -22.76
N SER A 409 -15.81 -9.46 -23.94
CA SER A 409 -16.21 -8.17 -24.51
C SER A 409 -17.69 -8.13 -24.92
N SER A 410 -18.25 -9.26 -25.35
CA SER A 410 -19.67 -9.38 -25.67
C SER A 410 -20.51 -9.36 -24.39
N GLU A 411 -20.07 -10.05 -23.34
CA GLU A 411 -20.72 -10.05 -22.03
C GLU A 411 -20.77 -8.66 -21.40
N GLY A 412 -19.68 -7.90 -21.43
CA GLY A 412 -19.68 -6.52 -20.96
C GLY A 412 -20.71 -5.64 -21.68
N GLN A 413 -20.88 -5.81 -23.00
CA GLN A 413 -21.92 -5.10 -23.75
C GLN A 413 -23.34 -5.56 -23.39
N LYS A 414 -23.54 -6.85 -23.09
CA LYS A 414 -24.82 -7.35 -22.59
C LYS A 414 -25.17 -6.73 -21.23
N VAL A 415 -24.20 -6.62 -20.31
CA VAL A 415 -24.37 -5.93 -19.02
C VAL A 415 -24.77 -4.47 -19.25
N LEU A 416 -24.05 -3.74 -20.10
CA LEU A 416 -24.38 -2.34 -20.37
C LEU A 416 -25.77 -2.17 -20.98
N ASN A 417 -26.16 -3.06 -21.90
CA ASN A 417 -27.50 -3.05 -22.47
C ASN A 417 -28.57 -3.38 -21.41
N PHE A 418 -28.33 -4.38 -20.57
CA PHE A 418 -29.21 -4.72 -19.45
C PHE A 418 -29.40 -3.53 -18.50
N LEU A 419 -28.30 -2.89 -18.10
CA LEU A 419 -28.31 -1.73 -17.23
C LEU A 419 -29.14 -0.58 -17.84
N ARG A 420 -28.95 -0.28 -19.13
CA ARG A 420 -29.72 0.77 -19.85
C ARG A 420 -31.20 0.47 -19.98
N LEU A 421 -31.57 -0.81 -20.13
CA LEU A 421 -32.98 -1.22 -20.24
C LEU A 421 -33.71 -1.25 -18.89
N ASN A 422 -32.98 -1.17 -17.77
CA ASN A 422 -33.53 -1.26 -16.42
C ASN A 422 -33.19 0.00 -15.60
N PRO A 423 -34.00 1.09 -15.69
CA PRO A 423 -33.68 2.38 -15.07
C PRO A 423 -33.42 2.34 -13.56
N ARG A 424 -34.09 1.44 -12.83
CA ARG A 424 -33.84 1.27 -11.38
C ARG A 424 -32.47 0.68 -11.08
N ILE A 425 -32.05 -0.29 -11.90
CA ILE A 425 -30.73 -0.92 -11.78
C ILE A 425 -29.65 0.06 -12.29
N TRP A 426 -29.95 0.82 -13.35
CA TRP A 426 -29.12 1.93 -13.82
C TRP A 426 -28.81 2.92 -12.69
N GLY A 427 -29.83 3.38 -11.95
CA GLY A 427 -29.65 4.31 -10.85
C GLY A 427 -28.72 3.79 -9.75
N ILE A 428 -28.89 2.53 -9.31
CA ILE A 428 -28.00 1.98 -8.27
C ILE A 428 -26.57 1.71 -8.77
N ALA A 429 -26.37 1.48 -10.07
CA ALA A 429 -25.06 1.24 -10.68
C ALA A 429 -24.15 2.48 -10.71
N HIS A 430 -24.70 3.66 -10.39
CA HIS A 430 -23.91 4.88 -10.18
C HIS A 430 -23.06 4.79 -8.90
N ILE A 431 -23.39 3.86 -7.98
CA ILE A 431 -22.57 3.56 -6.81
C ILE A 431 -21.58 2.44 -7.17
N PRO A 432 -20.25 2.66 -7.05
CA PRO A 432 -19.22 1.70 -7.48
C PRO A 432 -19.36 0.30 -6.89
N VAL A 433 -19.66 0.19 -5.58
CA VAL A 433 -19.84 -1.12 -4.92
C VAL A 433 -20.98 -1.93 -5.57
N ASN A 434 -22.06 -1.26 -5.99
CA ASN A 434 -23.19 -1.93 -6.60
C ASN A 434 -22.86 -2.36 -8.03
N LEU A 435 -22.14 -1.51 -8.78
CA LEU A 435 -21.70 -1.84 -10.13
C LEU A 435 -20.74 -3.03 -10.14
N GLU A 436 -19.81 -3.09 -9.18
CA GLU A 436 -18.94 -4.25 -8.98
C GLU A 436 -19.79 -5.52 -8.76
N LEU A 437 -20.74 -5.46 -7.82
CA LEU A 437 -21.59 -6.62 -7.51
C LEU A 437 -22.39 -7.09 -8.72
N ILE A 438 -22.95 -6.16 -9.49
CA ILE A 438 -23.69 -6.48 -10.72
C ILE A 438 -22.78 -7.19 -11.73
N CYS A 439 -21.56 -6.68 -11.94
CA CYS A 439 -20.62 -7.30 -12.87
C CYS A 439 -20.15 -8.68 -12.40
N SER A 440 -19.86 -8.82 -11.10
CA SER A 440 -19.40 -10.08 -10.52
C SER A 440 -20.50 -11.15 -10.54
N ILE A 441 -21.74 -10.81 -10.18
CA ILE A 441 -22.89 -11.73 -10.28
C ILE A 441 -23.12 -12.17 -11.73
N TRP A 442 -23.00 -11.25 -12.70
CA TRP A 442 -23.16 -11.58 -14.13
C TRP A 442 -22.18 -12.63 -14.62
N THR A 443 -20.98 -12.68 -14.04
CA THR A 443 -19.95 -13.65 -14.44
C THR A 443 -20.08 -15.02 -13.78
N GLU A 444 -20.93 -15.15 -12.75
CA GLU A 444 -21.22 -16.42 -12.09
C GLU A 444 -22.44 -17.14 -12.68
N THR A 445 -23.27 -16.43 -13.46
CA THR A 445 -24.39 -16.97 -14.24
C THR A 445 -23.97 -17.41 -15.63
#